data_AF-A0A2V7QFK8-F1
#
_entry.id   AF-A0A2V7QFK8-F1
#
_cell.length_a   1.000
_cell.length_b   1.000
_cell.length_c   1.000
_cell.angle_alpha   90.00
_cell.angle_beta   90.00
_cell.angle_gamma   90.00
#
_symmetry.space_group_name_H-M   'P 1'
#
loop_
_entity.id
_entity.type
_entity.pdbx_description
1 polymer ?
#
loop_
_entity_poly.entity_id
_entity_poly.type
_entity_poly.pdbx_seq_one_letter_code
_entity_poly.pdbx_strand_id
1 'polypeptide(L)'
;MKIRQLTHKSGAAVVSVWPPPWASSYAPGDYFATGEEGVLQSVKRHGERLALTMWWSGREHFGSLEWTPPPTLETVEATLKAHIGEPIQIIGDVDVS
;
A
#
# COMPACT_ATOMS: atom_id res chain seq x y z
N MET A 1 -1.18 -15.95 -0.05
CA MET A 1 -0.05 -15.22 0.58
C MET A 1 -0.57 -13.85 0.96
N LYS A 2 -0.16 -13.27 2.08
CA LYS A 2 -0.76 -12.03 2.56
C LYS A 2 -0.18 -10.79 1.87
N ILE A 3 -0.97 -9.71 1.77
CA ILE A 3 -0.50 -8.41 1.26
C ILE A 3 0.74 -7.92 2.02
N ARG A 4 0.79 -8.08 3.35
CA ARG A 4 1.98 -7.66 4.14
C ARG A 4 3.26 -8.46 3.85
N GLN A 5 3.15 -9.56 3.12
CA GLN A 5 4.27 -10.41 2.73
C GLN A 5 4.78 -10.08 1.33
N LEU A 6 4.21 -9.06 0.66
CA LEU A 6 4.77 -8.56 -0.59
C LEU A 6 6.16 -7.98 -0.34
N THR A 7 7.10 -8.37 -1.19
CA THR A 7 8.49 -7.91 -1.11
C THR A 7 9.02 -7.49 -2.47
N HIS A 8 9.86 -6.47 -2.48
CA HIS A 8 10.65 -6.12 -3.66
C HIS A 8 12.08 -6.65 -3.50
N LYS A 9 12.60 -7.26 -4.56
CA LYS A 9 13.98 -7.75 -4.64
C LYS A 9 14.82 -6.79 -5.46
N SER A 10 15.85 -6.22 -4.85
CA SER A 10 16.82 -5.37 -5.53
C SER A 10 18.23 -5.91 -5.27
N GLY A 11 18.81 -6.54 -6.29
CA GLY A 11 20.05 -7.31 -6.14
C GLY A 11 19.88 -8.44 -5.12
N ALA A 12 20.71 -8.43 -4.06
CA ALA A 12 20.64 -9.41 -2.96
C ALA A 12 19.67 -9.01 -1.84
N ALA A 13 19.12 -7.79 -1.86
CA ALA A 13 18.24 -7.29 -0.81
C ALA A 13 16.77 -7.67 -1.08
N VAL A 14 16.07 -8.07 -0.03
CA VAL A 14 14.62 -8.29 -0.01
C VAL A 14 14.01 -7.32 0.99
N VAL A 15 13.13 -6.43 0.53
CA VAL A 15 12.49 -5.42 1.37
C VAL A 15 10.99 -5.62 1.42
N SER A 16 10.39 -5.46 2.60
CA SER A 16 8.93 -5.37 2.73
C SER A 16 8.46 -4.09 2.05
N VAL A 17 7.36 -4.18 1.31
CA VAL A 17 6.78 -3.02 0.59
C VAL A 17 5.44 -2.61 1.16
N TRP A 18 4.98 -3.32 2.19
CA TRP A 18 3.74 -3.03 2.90
C TRP A 18 4.01 -2.76 4.38
N PRO A 19 3.33 -1.76 4.97
CA PRO A 19 2.57 -0.73 4.26
C PRO A 19 3.48 0.11 3.35
N PRO A 20 2.97 0.68 2.25
CA PRO A 20 3.78 1.52 1.39
C PRO A 20 4.22 2.78 2.16
N PRO A 21 5.35 3.39 1.77
CA PRO A 21 5.76 4.66 2.35
C PRO A 21 4.74 5.74 1.98
N TRP A 22 4.04 6.27 2.98
CA TRP A 22 3.00 7.27 2.80
C TRP A 22 3.56 8.69 2.78
N ALA A 23 3.20 9.45 1.74
CA ALA A 23 3.51 10.86 1.61
C ALA A 23 2.24 11.71 1.62
N SER A 24 2.34 12.92 2.18
CA SER A 24 1.31 13.95 2.06
C SER A 24 1.97 15.33 2.11
N SER A 25 1.21 16.40 1.87
CA SER A 25 1.68 17.79 1.97
C SER A 25 1.97 18.23 3.42
N TYR A 26 3.08 17.78 4.01
CA TYR A 26 3.38 18.05 5.42
C TYR A 26 3.73 19.52 5.68
N ALA A 27 3.23 20.07 6.79
CA ALA A 27 3.62 21.36 7.36
C ALA A 27 4.42 21.17 8.68
N PRO A 28 5.17 22.17 9.14
CA PRO A 28 5.84 22.11 10.44
C PRO A 28 4.83 21.83 11.57
N GLY A 29 5.05 20.73 12.31
CA GLY A 29 4.16 20.29 13.39
C GLY A 29 3.19 19.16 13.01
N ASP A 30 3.16 18.74 11.73
CA ASP A 30 2.35 17.61 11.30
C ASP A 30 2.90 16.27 11.82
N TYR A 31 1.98 15.35 12.12
CA TYR A 31 2.31 13.96 12.42
C TYR A 31 2.51 13.18 11.12
N PHE A 32 3.50 12.31 11.11
CA PHE A 32 3.69 11.33 10.04
C PHE A 32 2.73 10.18 10.24
N ALA A 33 2.06 9.76 9.17
CA ALA A 33 1.22 8.56 9.22
C ALA A 33 2.08 7.35 9.60
N THR A 34 1.73 6.64 10.67
CA THR A 34 2.34 5.34 10.91
C THR A 34 1.70 4.34 9.96
N GLY A 35 2.53 3.52 9.32
CA GLY A 35 2.21 2.95 8.00
C GLY A 35 0.89 2.17 7.90
N GLU A 36 0.44 1.52 8.98
CA GLU A 36 -0.79 0.70 8.95
C GLU A 36 -2.05 1.47 9.38
N GLU A 37 -1.94 2.76 9.69
CA GLU A 37 -3.08 3.59 10.04
C GLU A 37 -3.83 4.10 8.81
N GLY A 38 -5.09 4.48 9.01
CA GLY A 38 -5.92 5.04 7.95
C GLY A 38 -6.72 4.01 7.17
N VAL A 39 -7.47 4.52 6.19
CA VAL A 39 -8.44 3.75 5.41
C VAL A 39 -8.12 3.87 3.93
N LEU A 40 -8.07 2.75 3.21
CA LEU A 40 -7.82 2.75 1.76
C LEU A 40 -8.96 3.46 1.03
N GLN A 41 -8.64 4.47 0.22
CA GLN A 41 -9.60 5.24 -0.56
C GLN A 41 -9.53 4.95 -2.06
N SER A 42 -8.32 4.72 -2.60
CA SER A 42 -8.17 4.46 -4.03
C SER A 42 -6.95 3.60 -4.36
N VAL A 43 -7.07 2.88 -5.48
CA VAL A 43 -6.01 2.06 -6.07
C VAL A 43 -5.97 2.36 -7.57
N LYS A 44 -4.82 2.83 -8.06
CA LYS A 44 -4.60 3.18 -9.47
C LYS A 44 -3.36 2.48 -10.00
N ARG A 45 -3.46 1.87 -11.19
CA ARG A 45 -2.33 1.25 -11.87
C ARG A 45 -1.52 2.31 -12.63
N HIS A 46 -0.20 2.27 -12.48
CA HIS A 46 0.75 3.10 -13.20
C HIS A 46 1.89 2.23 -13.74
N GLY A 47 1.72 1.66 -14.94
CA GLY A 47 2.69 0.70 -15.48
C GLY A 47 2.70 -0.58 -14.66
N GLU A 48 3.86 -0.89 -14.06
CA GLU A 48 4.10 -2.10 -13.26
C GLU A 48 3.91 -1.91 -11.75
N ARG A 49 3.43 -0.74 -11.31
CA ARG A 49 3.20 -0.39 -9.90
C ARG A 49 1.78 0.08 -9.64
N LEU A 50 1.37 0.03 -8.38
CA LEU A 50 0.10 0.56 -7.90
C LEU A 50 0.33 1.84 -7.08
N ALA A 51 -0.41 2.89 -7.40
CA ALA A 51 -0.54 4.05 -6.52
C ALA A 51 -1.77 3.84 -5.64
N LEU A 52 -1.58 3.96 -4.33
CA LEU A 52 -2.62 3.89 -3.33
C LEU A 52 -2.86 5.29 -2.75
N THR A 53 -4.11 5.58 -2.43
CA THR A 53 -4.50 6.73 -1.61
C THR A 53 -5.18 6.21 -0.37
N MET A 54 -4.78 6.71 0.80
CA MET A 54 -5.49 6.48 2.05
C MET A 54 -5.95 7.78 2.68
N TRP A 55 -7.00 7.70 3.49
CA TRP A 55 -7.44 8.79 4.36
C TRP A 55 -6.97 8.53 5.78
N TRP A 56 -6.23 9.48 6.34
CA TRP A 56 -5.78 9.44 7.73
C TRP A 56 -5.64 10.86 8.28
N SER A 57 -5.95 11.04 9.56
CA SER A 57 -5.83 12.34 10.25
C SER A 57 -6.44 13.54 9.50
N GLY A 58 -7.60 13.34 8.84
CA GLY A 58 -8.33 14.40 8.15
C GLY A 58 -7.77 14.81 6.79
N ARG A 59 -6.89 14.01 6.19
CA ARG A 59 -6.21 14.32 4.93
C ARG A 59 -5.91 13.07 4.11
N GLU A 60 -5.63 13.29 2.82
CA GLU A 60 -5.16 12.23 1.92
C GLU A 60 -3.65 11.99 2.07
N HIS A 61 -3.26 10.73 2.03
CA HIS A 61 -1.89 10.28 1.91
C HIS A 61 -1.75 9.36 0.71
N PHE A 62 -0.61 9.45 0.02
CA PHE A 62 -0.32 8.73 -1.21
C PHE A 62 0.87 7.79 -1.00
N GLY A 63 0.76 6.57 -1.51
CA GLY A 63 1.79 5.54 -1.40
C GLY A 63 1.98 4.84 -2.73
N SER A 64 3.21 4.46 -3.04
CA SER A 64 3.53 3.64 -4.21
C SER A 64 3.85 2.22 -3.75
N LEU A 65 3.21 1.24 -4.37
CA LEU A 65 3.42 -0.18 -4.12
C LEU A 65 3.99 -0.84 -5.37
N GLU A 66 5.18 -1.38 -5.23
CA GLU A 66 5.91 -2.11 -6.26
C GLU A 66 6.58 -3.31 -5.57
N TRP A 67 6.44 -4.51 -6.12
CA TRP A 67 6.99 -5.74 -5.56
C TRP A 67 7.53 -6.61 -6.67
N THR A 68 8.26 -7.67 -6.31
CA THR A 68 8.70 -8.67 -7.28
C THR A 68 7.66 -9.80 -7.30
N PRO A 69 6.97 -10.05 -8.43
CA PRO A 69 6.03 -11.17 -8.53
C PRO A 69 6.70 -12.51 -8.22
N PRO A 70 5.96 -13.50 -7.70
CA PRO A 70 4.50 -13.53 -7.46
C PRO A 70 4.05 -12.77 -6.18
N PRO A 71 2.76 -12.34 -6.07
CA PRO A 71 1.64 -12.52 -7.02
C PRO A 71 1.72 -11.53 -8.20
N THR A 72 0.86 -11.71 -9.21
CA THR A 72 0.80 -10.78 -10.36
C THR A 72 0.21 -9.43 -9.97
N LEU A 73 0.50 -8.42 -10.78
CA LEU A 73 -0.04 -7.08 -10.63
C LEU A 73 -1.58 -7.08 -10.67
N GLU A 74 -2.18 -7.83 -11.59
CA GLU A 74 -3.64 -7.93 -11.69
C GLU A 74 -4.28 -8.51 -10.42
N THR A 75 -3.69 -9.56 -9.84
CA THR A 75 -4.26 -10.18 -8.63
C THR A 75 -4.18 -9.23 -7.45
N VAL A 76 -3.03 -8.59 -7.20
CA VAL A 76 -2.89 -7.62 -6.10
C VAL A 76 -3.80 -6.40 -6.32
N GLU A 77 -3.90 -5.90 -7.56
CA GLU A 77 -4.78 -4.78 -7.89
C GLU A 77 -6.25 -5.11 -7.59
N ALA A 78 -6.71 -6.29 -8.01
CA ALA A 78 -8.08 -6.75 -7.78
C ALA A 78 -8.36 -6.93 -6.28
N THR A 79 -7.44 -7.57 -5.54
CA THR A 79 -7.55 -7.74 -4.09
C THR A 79 -7.66 -6.37 -3.41
N LEU A 80 -6.74 -5.43 -3.67
CA LEU A 80 -6.78 -4.11 -3.02
C LEU A 80 -8.04 -3.32 -3.37
N LYS A 81 -8.52 -3.40 -4.62
CA LYS A 81 -9.76 -2.74 -5.04
C LYS A 81 -11.00 -3.29 -4.32
N ALA A 82 -11.03 -4.57 -4.01
CA ALA A 82 -12.13 -5.19 -3.27
C ALA A 82 -12.23 -4.70 -1.82
N HIS A 83 -11.12 -4.21 -1.25
CA HIS A 83 -11.03 -3.74 0.14
C HIS A 83 -10.93 -2.20 0.25
N ILE A 84 -11.35 -1.45 -0.77
CA ILE A 84 -11.51 0.01 -0.65
C ILE A 84 -12.54 0.31 0.44
N GLY A 85 -12.21 1.23 1.35
CA GLY A 85 -13.00 1.56 2.53
C GLY A 85 -12.58 0.82 3.79
N GLU A 86 -11.63 -0.12 3.70
CA GLU A 86 -11.12 -0.86 4.87
C GLU A 86 -9.82 -0.28 5.45
N PRO A 87 -9.54 -0.53 6.75
CA PRO A 87 -8.29 -0.12 7.37
C PRO A 87 -7.06 -0.78 6.74
N ILE A 88 -5.98 -0.02 6.55
CA ILE A 88 -4.71 -0.52 5.98
C ILE A 88 -4.15 -1.71 6.79
N GLN A 89 -4.27 -1.68 8.12
CA GLN A 89 -3.90 -2.77 9.00
C GLN A 89 -4.61 -4.10 8.67
N ILE A 90 -5.92 -4.05 8.37
CA ILE A 90 -6.73 -5.24 8.05
C ILE A 90 -6.34 -5.76 6.66
N ILE A 91 -6.17 -4.86 5.70
CA ILE A 91 -5.78 -5.20 4.32
C ILE A 91 -4.42 -5.92 4.30
N GLY A 92 -3.49 -5.54 5.18
CA GLY A 92 -2.21 -6.23 5.31
C GLY A 92 -2.33 -7.73 5.58
N ASP A 93 -3.41 -8.18 6.23
CA ASP A 93 -3.67 -9.58 6.55
C ASP A 93 -4.47 -10.35 5.49
N VAL A 94 -4.95 -9.67 4.44
CA VAL A 94 -5.72 -10.29 3.35
C VAL A 94 -4.84 -11.16 2.48
N ASP A 95 -5.34 -12.34 2.12
CA ASP A 95 -4.70 -13.23 1.16
C ASP A 95 -4.90 -12.74 -0.28
N VAL A 96 -3.80 -12.77 -1.03
CA VAL A 96 -3.74 -12.55 -2.46
C VAL A 96 -3.74 -13.92 -3.13
N SER A 97 -4.84 -14.25 -3.80
CA SER A 97 -5.10 -15.52 -4.50
C SER A 97 -5.65 -15.26 -5.89
#